data_AF-A0A109G062-F1
#
_entry.id   AF-A0A109G062-F1
#
_cell.length_a   1.000
_cell.length_b   1.000
_cell.length_c   1.000
_cell.angle_alpha   90.00
_cell.angle_beta   90.00
_cell.angle_gamma   90.00
#
_symmetry.space_group_name_H-M   'P 1'
#
loop_
_entity.id
_entity.type
_entity.pdbx_description
1 polymer ?
#
loop_
_entity_poly.entity_id
_entity_poly.type
_entity_poly.pdbx_seq_one_letter_code
_entity_poly.pdbx_strand_id
1 'polypeptide(L)'
;MLGQNVTRLEALLWSIALPGFGQLLNKKHIKGILFIVLEFLINMGANFNEGIRLSFLGETRQSLEVMNMQWLMFYPCLYFFAIWDAVKEAENGASRFTFIPFVSCAYFVTVGIMYSSVTTINGVFIGPIWLPMLSVIPGLVVGLIVKKLLEVYIHKKK
;
A
#
# COMPACT_ATOMS: atom_id res chain seq x y z
N MET A 1 -28.21 6.53 -18.28
CA MET A 1 -27.31 6.24 -17.13
C MET A 1 -25.89 6.31 -17.65
N LEU A 2 -25.15 7.37 -17.34
CA LEU A 2 -23.78 7.59 -17.84
C LEU A 2 -22.85 6.52 -17.25
N GLY A 3 -22.48 5.54 -18.08
CA GLY A 3 -21.47 4.54 -17.78
C GLY A 3 -20.13 5.21 -17.58
N GLN A 4 -19.63 5.20 -16.36
CA GLN A 4 -18.24 5.54 -16.09
C GLN A 4 -17.45 4.25 -16.09
N ASN A 5 -16.58 4.10 -17.09
CA ASN A 5 -15.62 3.01 -17.16
C ASN A 5 -14.29 3.48 -16.57
N VAL A 6 -14.26 3.79 -15.26
CA VAL A 6 -12.97 3.99 -14.58
C VAL A 6 -12.17 2.72 -14.79
N THR A 7 -11.01 2.84 -15.42
CA THR A 7 -10.23 1.65 -15.71
C THR A 7 -9.55 1.15 -14.43
N ARG A 8 -9.30 -0.15 -14.37
CA ARG A 8 -8.54 -0.76 -13.27
C ARG A 8 -7.19 -0.06 -13.05
N LEU A 9 -6.52 0.31 -14.14
CA LEU A 9 -5.23 0.99 -14.09
C LEU A 9 -5.36 2.42 -13.56
N GLU A 10 -6.38 3.15 -14.00
CA GLU A 10 -6.67 4.51 -13.51
C GLU A 10 -6.97 4.50 -12.01
N ALA A 11 -7.85 3.60 -11.55
CA ALA A 11 -8.15 3.45 -10.14
C ALA A 11 -6.91 3.08 -9.31
N LEU A 12 -6.05 2.21 -9.86
CA LEU A 12 -4.79 1.80 -9.23
C LEU A 12 -3.83 2.99 -9.06
N LEU A 13 -3.53 3.71 -10.14
CA LEU A 13 -2.55 4.80 -10.15
C LEU A 13 -2.99 5.96 -9.27
N TRP A 14 -4.27 6.33 -9.32
CA TRP A 14 -4.79 7.38 -8.45
C TRP A 14 -4.81 7.00 -6.98
N SER A 15 -5.06 5.72 -6.65
CA SER A 15 -4.98 5.25 -5.26
C SER A 15 -3.55 5.17 -4.73
N ILE A 16 -2.56 4.96 -5.60
CA ILE A 16 -1.13 5.05 -5.26
C ILE A 16 -0.74 6.50 -4.98
N ALA A 17 -1.24 7.45 -5.77
CA ALA A 17 -0.98 8.86 -5.54
C ALA A 17 -1.58 9.34 -4.21
N LEU A 18 -2.83 8.94 -3.92
CA LEU A 18 -3.50 9.28 -2.66
C LEU A 18 -4.65 8.31 -2.37
N PRO A 19 -4.61 7.54 -1.27
CA PRO A 19 -5.70 6.67 -0.85
C PRO A 19 -7.05 7.39 -0.77
N GLY A 20 -8.04 6.88 -1.49
CA GLY A 20 -9.38 7.47 -1.59
C GLY A 20 -9.70 8.10 -2.94
N PHE A 21 -8.70 8.49 -3.75
CA PHE A 21 -8.97 9.04 -5.08
C PHE A 21 -9.60 8.01 -6.01
N GLY A 22 -9.13 6.77 -6.00
CA GLY A 22 -9.77 5.69 -6.78
C GLY A 22 -11.23 5.46 -6.38
N GLN A 23 -11.56 5.56 -5.08
CA GLN A 23 -12.94 5.49 -4.61
C GLN A 23 -13.79 6.67 -5.08
N LEU A 24 -13.24 7.89 -5.09
CA LEU A 24 -13.94 9.07 -5.62
C LEU A 24 -14.24 8.91 -7.11
N LEU A 25 -13.27 8.41 -7.90
CA LEU A 25 -13.48 8.10 -9.32
C LEU A 25 -14.58 7.05 -9.50
N ASN A 26 -14.62 6.04 -8.64
CA ASN A 26 -15.68 5.02 -8.61
C ASN A 26 -17.01 5.52 -8.02
N LYS A 27 -17.19 6.83 -7.81
CA LYS A 27 -18.37 7.47 -7.16
C LYS A 27 -18.68 6.95 -5.75
N LYS A 28 -17.73 6.32 -5.08
CA LYS A 28 -17.85 5.87 -3.69
C LYS A 28 -17.42 7.00 -2.75
N HIS A 29 -18.17 8.11 -2.78
CA HIS A 29 -17.78 9.35 -2.09
C HIS A 29 -17.51 9.18 -0.59
N ILE A 30 -18.36 8.44 0.13
CA ILE A 30 -18.19 8.18 1.56
C ILE A 30 -16.87 7.44 1.84
N LYS A 31 -16.60 6.36 1.09
CA LYS A 31 -15.33 5.60 1.23
C LYS A 31 -14.13 6.48 0.85
N GLY A 32 -14.22 7.22 -0.26
CA GLY A 32 -13.14 8.06 -0.74
C GLY A 32 -12.75 9.16 0.24
N ILE A 33 -13.74 9.89 0.77
CA ILE A 33 -13.51 10.92 1.79
C ILE A 33 -12.93 10.29 3.06
N LEU A 34 -13.45 9.14 3.50
CA LEU A 34 -12.92 8.44 4.67
C LEU A 34 -11.44 8.07 4.49
N PHE A 35 -11.05 7.49 3.35
CA PHE A 35 -9.65 7.13 3.09
C PHE A 35 -8.75 8.36 3.00
N ILE A 36 -9.21 9.46 2.40
CA ILE A 36 -8.46 10.72 2.35
C ILE A 36 -8.21 11.26 3.77
N VAL A 37 -9.25 11.29 4.62
CA VAL A 37 -9.13 11.76 6.00
C VAL A 37 -8.16 10.87 6.80
N LEU A 38 -8.28 9.55 6.66
CA LEU A 38 -7.36 8.61 7.33
C LEU A 38 -5.93 8.73 6.82
N GLU A 39 -5.74 8.94 5.52
CA GLU A 39 -4.44 9.19 4.90
C GLU A 39 -3.79 10.42 5.52
N PHE A 40 -4.48 11.56 5.55
CA PHE A 40 -3.95 12.77 6.18
C PHE A 40 -3.70 12.59 7.68
N LEU A 41 -4.60 11.91 8.41
CA LEU A 41 -4.44 11.67 9.84
C LEU A 41 -3.17 10.87 10.13
N ILE A 42 -2.97 9.75 9.43
CA ILE A 42 -1.79 8.90 9.61
C ILE A 42 -0.53 9.60 9.11
N ASN A 43 -0.59 10.29 7.95
CA ASN A 43 0.55 11.00 7.38
C ASN A 43 1.08 12.07 8.35
N MET A 44 0.18 12.89 8.90
CA MET A 44 0.51 13.90 9.90
C MET A 44 0.97 13.27 11.21
N GLY A 45 0.27 12.24 11.70
CA GLY A 45 0.65 11.54 12.94
C GLY A 45 2.03 10.87 12.85
N ALA A 46 2.41 10.40 11.67
CA ALA A 46 3.70 9.74 11.41
C ALA A 46 4.82 10.71 11.02
N ASN A 47 4.54 12.00 10.75
CA ASN A 47 5.44 12.89 10.01
C ASN A 47 5.92 12.25 8.70
N PHE A 48 5.03 11.58 7.97
CA PHE A 48 5.41 10.69 6.87
C PHE A 48 6.04 11.43 5.69
N ASN A 49 5.44 12.54 5.26
CA ASN A 49 5.99 13.34 4.15
C ASN A 49 7.37 13.92 4.46
N GLU A 50 7.63 14.31 5.71
CA GLU A 50 8.94 14.76 6.18
C GLU A 50 9.98 13.62 6.08
N GLY A 51 9.61 12.45 6.60
CA GLY A 51 10.44 11.25 6.53
C GLY A 51 10.78 10.82 5.10
N ILE A 52 9.79 10.89 4.19
CA ILE A 52 10.01 10.66 2.76
C ILE A 52 11.02 11.67 2.22
N ARG A 53 10.82 12.98 2.44
CA ARG A 53 11.74 14.00 1.92
C ARG A 53 13.18 13.75 2.39
N LEU A 54 13.39 13.55 3.69
CA LEU A 54 14.72 13.29 4.26
C LEU A 54 15.34 12.00 3.71
N SER A 55 14.55 10.93 3.60
CA SER A 55 15.02 9.67 3.01
C SER A 55 15.46 9.81 1.55
N PHE A 56 14.77 10.64 0.76
CA PHE A 56 15.13 10.92 -0.63
C PHE A 56 16.34 11.86 -0.76
N LEU A 57 16.61 12.69 0.25
CA LEU A 57 17.84 13.51 0.34
C LEU A 57 19.06 12.71 0.86
N GLY A 58 18.88 11.44 1.21
CA GLY A 58 19.94 10.59 1.78
C GLY A 58 20.11 10.76 3.29
N GLU A 59 19.29 11.60 3.94
CA GLU A 59 19.31 11.85 5.38
C GLU A 59 18.47 10.81 6.14
N THR A 60 18.70 9.52 5.86
CA THR A 60 17.87 8.40 6.34
C THR A 60 17.85 8.25 7.86
N ARG A 61 18.93 8.66 8.55
CA ARG A 61 18.97 8.70 10.02
C ARG A 61 18.04 9.76 10.60
N GLN A 62 18.10 10.98 10.05
CA GLN A 62 17.20 12.06 10.47
C GLN A 62 15.75 11.70 10.15
N SER A 63 15.50 11.03 9.02
CA SER A 63 14.18 10.47 8.73
C SER A 63 13.65 9.56 9.85
N LEU A 64 14.48 8.72 10.48
CA LEU A 64 14.04 7.89 11.61
C LEU A 64 13.73 8.74 12.84
N GLU A 65 14.50 9.80 13.08
CA GLU A 65 14.35 10.66 14.27
C GLU A 65 13.07 11.51 14.23
N VAL A 66 12.69 12.03 13.06
CA VAL A 66 11.51 12.88 12.92
C VAL A 66 10.21 12.08 12.80
N MET A 67 10.28 10.82 12.34
CA MET A 67 9.11 10.01 12.08
C MET A 67 8.57 9.34 13.35
N ASN A 68 7.25 9.32 13.48
CA ASN A 68 6.60 8.50 14.49
C ASN A 68 6.33 7.09 13.94
N MET A 69 7.17 6.14 14.35
CA MET A 69 7.10 4.75 13.88
C MET A 69 5.80 4.03 14.28
N GLN A 70 5.18 4.39 15.40
CA GLN A 70 3.90 3.78 15.81
C GLN A 70 2.77 4.18 14.85
N TRP A 71 2.73 5.46 14.47
CA TRP A 71 1.78 5.93 13.47
C TRP A 71 2.08 5.34 12.09
N LEU A 72 3.35 5.24 11.71
CA LEU A 72 3.76 4.65 10.43
C LEU A 72 3.29 3.20 10.26
N MET A 73 3.24 2.40 11.33
CA MET A 73 2.77 1.00 11.27
C MET A 73 1.31 0.85 10.83
N PHE A 74 0.46 1.89 10.93
CA PHE A 74 -0.90 1.84 10.40
C PHE A 74 -0.95 2.01 8.87
N TYR A 75 0.08 2.61 8.28
CA TYR A 75 0.11 3.01 6.88
C TYR A 75 -0.01 1.83 5.90
N PRO A 76 0.74 0.71 6.02
CA PRO A 76 0.68 -0.37 5.04
C PRO A 76 -0.73 -0.95 4.90
N CYS A 77 -1.40 -1.21 6.02
CA CYS A 77 -2.75 -1.78 6.03
C CYS A 77 -3.74 -0.83 5.37
N LEU A 78 -3.75 0.46 5.74
CA LEU A 78 -4.65 1.44 5.14
C LEU A 78 -4.39 1.58 3.63
N TYR A 79 -3.12 1.76 3.26
CA TYR A 79 -2.68 2.07 1.92
C TYR A 79 -3.02 0.93 0.93
N PHE A 80 -2.59 -0.29 1.21
CA PHE A 80 -2.86 -1.42 0.31
C PHE A 80 -4.34 -1.83 0.30
N PHE A 81 -5.06 -1.65 1.41
CA PHE A 81 -6.50 -1.89 1.45
C PHE A 81 -7.26 -0.89 0.58
N ALA A 82 -6.94 0.40 0.68
CA ALA A 82 -7.57 1.44 -0.13
C ALA A 82 -7.31 1.21 -1.63
N ILE A 83 -6.09 0.85 -2.01
CA ILE A 83 -5.75 0.52 -3.40
C ILE A 83 -6.56 -0.69 -3.89
N TRP A 84 -6.58 -1.78 -3.12
CA TRP A 84 -7.34 -2.97 -3.48
C TRP A 84 -8.84 -2.67 -3.64
N ASP A 85 -9.43 -1.94 -2.70
CA ASP A 85 -10.86 -1.60 -2.72
C ASP A 85 -11.21 -0.80 -3.99
N ALA A 86 -10.40 0.20 -4.35
CA ALA A 86 -10.59 0.97 -5.57
C ALA A 86 -10.45 0.11 -6.84
N VAL A 87 -9.43 -0.74 -6.89
CA VAL A 87 -9.17 -1.65 -8.02
C VAL A 87 -10.30 -2.65 -8.19
N LYS A 88 -10.82 -3.21 -7.09
CA LYS A 88 -11.93 -4.16 -7.10
C LYS A 88 -13.22 -3.52 -7.60
N GLU A 89 -13.51 -2.28 -7.20
CA GLU A 89 -14.73 -1.57 -7.61
C GLU A 89 -14.66 -1.14 -9.08
N ALA A 90 -13.46 -0.92 -9.64
CA ALA A 90 -13.25 -0.63 -11.05
C ALA A 90 -13.22 -1.88 -11.96
N GLU A 91 -13.12 -3.09 -11.39
CA GLU A 91 -12.98 -4.34 -12.14
C GLU A 91 -14.31 -5.15 -12.12
N ASN A 92 -15.04 -5.12 -13.22
CA ASN A 92 -16.22 -5.96 -13.42
C ASN A 92 -15.82 -7.44 -13.49
N GLY A 93 -16.22 -8.24 -12.50
CA GLY A 93 -15.91 -9.68 -12.45
C GLY A 93 -14.55 -10.02 -11.85
N ALA A 94 -14.01 -9.18 -10.97
CA ALA A 94 -12.75 -9.44 -10.26
C ALA A 94 -12.71 -10.86 -9.62
N SER A 95 -11.56 -11.53 -9.75
CA SER A 95 -11.31 -12.80 -9.06
C SER A 95 -11.52 -12.65 -7.55
N ARG A 96 -12.07 -13.69 -6.91
CA ARG A 96 -12.22 -13.74 -5.43
C ARG A 96 -10.90 -13.53 -4.71
N PHE A 97 -9.77 -13.78 -5.37
CA PHE A 97 -8.42 -13.70 -4.81
C PHE A 97 -7.65 -12.43 -5.18
N THR A 98 -8.30 -11.44 -5.80
CA THR A 98 -7.65 -10.17 -6.16
C THR A 98 -7.09 -9.41 -4.95
N PHE A 99 -7.55 -9.68 -3.72
CA PHE A 99 -7.01 -9.07 -2.50
C PHE A 99 -5.65 -9.62 -2.06
N ILE A 100 -5.29 -10.84 -2.47
CA ILE A 100 -4.12 -11.56 -1.92
C ILE A 100 -2.80 -10.81 -2.19
N PRO A 101 -2.52 -10.29 -3.39
CA PRO A 101 -1.32 -9.51 -3.64
C PRO A 101 -1.22 -8.27 -2.73
N PHE A 102 -2.32 -7.56 -2.51
CA PHE A 102 -2.35 -6.33 -1.72
C PHE A 102 -2.15 -6.60 -0.22
N VAL A 103 -2.84 -7.59 0.34
CA VAL A 103 -2.68 -7.94 1.76
C VAL A 103 -1.29 -8.52 2.04
N SER A 104 -0.72 -9.26 1.09
CA SER A 104 0.65 -9.74 1.19
C SER A 104 1.65 -8.57 1.21
N CYS A 105 1.49 -7.57 0.34
CA CYS A 105 2.28 -6.34 0.43
C CYS A 105 2.13 -5.66 1.79
N ALA A 106 0.91 -5.52 2.32
CA ALA A 106 0.70 -4.92 3.64
C ALA A 106 1.52 -5.63 4.74
N TYR A 107 1.53 -6.96 4.76
CA TYR A 107 2.29 -7.74 5.73
C TYR A 107 3.81 -7.56 5.58
N PHE A 108 4.34 -7.70 4.36
CA PHE A 108 5.78 -7.56 4.12
C PHE A 108 6.28 -6.14 4.40
N VAL A 109 5.52 -5.12 4.00
CA VAL A 109 5.87 -3.72 4.29
C VAL A 109 5.82 -3.44 5.79
N THR A 110 4.86 -4.02 6.53
CA THR A 110 4.79 -3.90 7.99
C THR A 110 6.04 -4.49 8.65
N VAL A 111 6.46 -5.68 8.22
CA VAL A 111 7.71 -6.29 8.68
C VAL A 111 8.91 -5.42 8.29
N GLY A 112 8.92 -4.88 7.07
CA GLY A 112 9.93 -3.91 6.62
C GLY A 112 10.02 -2.70 7.54
N ILE A 113 8.89 -2.16 8.01
CA ILE A 113 8.87 -1.03 8.97
C ILE A 113 9.50 -1.47 10.29
N MET A 114 9.16 -2.64 10.82
CA MET A 114 9.69 -3.14 12.10
C MET A 114 11.21 -3.27 12.09
N TYR A 115 11.79 -3.73 10.97
CA TYR A 115 13.25 -3.89 10.84
C TYR A 115 13.97 -2.63 10.34
N SER A 116 13.23 -1.60 9.91
CA SER A 116 13.83 -0.42 9.26
C SER A 116 14.73 0.41 10.16
N SER A 117 14.53 0.36 11.47
CA SER A 117 15.33 1.10 12.45
C SER A 117 16.70 0.47 12.74
N VAL A 118 16.90 -0.80 12.37
CA VAL A 118 18.11 -1.56 12.69
C VAL A 118 18.86 -2.07 11.45
N THR A 119 18.24 -2.01 10.27
CA THR A 119 18.80 -2.63 9.07
C THR A 119 19.81 -1.73 8.38
N THR A 120 21.01 -2.26 8.18
CA THR A 120 22.04 -1.68 7.31
C THR A 120 22.41 -2.67 6.22
N ILE A 121 22.52 -2.21 4.97
CA ILE A 121 22.97 -3.02 3.83
C ILE A 121 24.32 -2.49 3.39
N ASN A 122 25.36 -3.33 3.43
CA ASN A 122 26.74 -2.94 3.11
C ASN A 122 27.20 -1.69 3.89
N GLY A 123 26.81 -1.57 5.16
CA GLY A 123 27.12 -0.42 6.02
C GLY A 123 26.23 0.82 5.80
N VAL A 124 25.36 0.82 4.80
CA VAL A 124 24.41 1.92 4.53
C VAL A 124 23.12 1.70 5.30
N PHE A 125 22.72 2.68 6.11
CA PHE A 125 21.44 2.67 6.80
C PHE A 125 20.29 3.00 5.84
N ILE A 126 19.44 2.01 5.57
CA ILE A 126 18.35 2.11 4.58
C ILE A 126 17.18 2.94 5.12
N GLY A 127 16.87 2.79 6.41
CA GLY A 127 15.92 3.62 7.12
C GLY A 127 14.43 3.30 6.90
N PRO A 128 13.55 4.09 7.53
CA PRO A 128 12.13 3.81 7.70
C PRO A 128 11.26 3.97 6.45
N ILE A 129 11.82 4.45 5.34
CA ILE A 129 11.09 4.63 4.07
C ILE A 129 11.53 3.58 3.04
N TRP A 130 12.83 3.52 2.75
CA TRP A 130 13.34 2.67 1.68
C TRP A 130 13.17 1.18 1.94
N LEU A 131 13.40 0.71 3.17
CA LEU A 131 13.28 -0.73 3.47
C LEU A 131 11.83 -1.21 3.33
N PRO A 132 10.82 -0.52 3.89
CA PRO A 132 9.43 -0.85 3.62
C PRO A 132 9.06 -0.78 2.15
N MET A 133 9.51 0.25 1.40
CA MET A 133 9.24 0.35 -0.04
C MET A 133 9.82 -0.84 -0.81
N LEU A 134 11.04 -1.27 -0.51
CA LEU A 134 11.66 -2.46 -1.12
C LEU A 134 10.92 -3.75 -0.74
N SER A 135 10.32 -3.79 0.45
CA SER A 135 9.53 -4.95 0.94
C SER A 135 8.22 -5.14 0.15
N VAL A 136 7.78 -4.17 -0.64
CA VAL A 136 6.65 -4.34 -1.59
C VAL A 136 6.94 -5.44 -2.61
N ILE A 137 8.19 -5.55 -3.08
CA ILE A 137 8.58 -6.50 -4.13
C ILE A 137 8.37 -7.96 -3.67
N PRO A 138 8.97 -8.44 -2.56
CA PRO A 138 8.72 -9.80 -2.08
C PRO A 138 7.25 -10.00 -1.69
N GLY A 139 6.59 -8.98 -1.11
CA GLY A 139 5.16 -9.05 -0.79
C GLY A 139 4.29 -9.31 -2.01
N LEU A 140 4.55 -8.60 -3.12
CA LEU A 140 3.83 -8.75 -4.37
C LEU A 140 4.10 -10.12 -5.01
N VAL A 141 5.37 -10.55 -5.05
CA VAL A 141 5.78 -11.85 -5.61
C VAL A 141 5.08 -12.98 -4.87
N VAL A 142 5.16 -13.00 -3.53
CA VAL A 142 4.52 -14.01 -2.70
C VAL A 142 3.00 -13.99 -2.90
N GLY A 143 2.39 -12.81 -2.87
CA GLY A 143 0.95 -12.67 -3.03
C GLY A 143 0.44 -13.14 -4.40
N LEU A 144 1.18 -12.89 -5.49
CA LEU A 144 0.84 -13.38 -6.82
C LEU A 144 1.00 -14.90 -6.93
N ILE A 145 2.05 -15.48 -6.33
CA ILE A 145 2.24 -16.93 -6.27
C ILE A 145 1.06 -17.59 -5.53
N VAL A 146 0.73 -17.10 -4.33
CA VAL A 146 -0.37 -17.64 -3.52
C VAL A 146 -1.71 -17.51 -4.25
N LYS A 147 -1.97 -16.35 -4.86
CA LYS A 147 -3.18 -16.15 -5.69
C LYS A 147 -3.28 -17.22 -6.78
N LYS A 148 -2.21 -17.42 -7.56
CA LYS A 148 -2.18 -18.40 -8.65
C LYS A 148 -2.41 -19.83 -8.16
N LEU A 149 -1.78 -20.21 -7.04
CA LEU A 149 -1.96 -21.54 -6.45
C LEU A 149 -3.42 -21.80 -6.02
N LEU A 150 -4.07 -20.82 -5.39
CA LEU A 150 -5.46 -20.93 -4.96
C LEU A 150 -6.44 -21.00 -6.14
N GLU A 151 -6.21 -20.21 -7.19
CA GLU A 151 -7.02 -20.25 -8.41
C GLU A 151 -6.93 -21.62 -9.09
N VAL A 152 -5.72 -22.18 -9.21
CA VAL A 152 -5.50 -23.54 -9.74
C VAL A 152 -6.18 -24.61 -8.88
N TYR A 153 -6.03 -24.53 -7.56
CA TYR A 153 -6.61 -25.51 -6.63
C TYR A 153 -8.14 -25.55 -6.72
N ILE A 154 -8.79 -24.39 -6.82
CA ILE A 154 -10.26 -24.32 -6.90
C ILE A 154 -10.77 -24.75 -8.26
N HIS A 155 -10.07 -24.40 -9.34
CA HIS A 155 -10.47 -24.85 -10.67
C HIS A 155 -10.40 -26.39 -10.80
N LYS A 156 -9.41 -27.04 -10.18
CA LYS A 156 -9.34 -28.51 -10.12
C LYS A 156 -10.45 -29.19 -9.30
N LYS A 157 -11.14 -28.45 -8.43
CA LYS A 157 -12.17 -29.00 -7.53
C LYS A 157 -13.60 -28.80 -8.07
N LYS A 158 -13.75 -28.00 -9.12
CA LYS A 158 -15.00 -27.86 -9.90
C LYS A 158 -15.01 -28.86 -11.04
#